data_AF-A0A820KXR7-F1
#
_entry.id   AF-A0A820KXR7-F1
#
_cell.length_a   1.000
_cell.length_b   1.000
_cell.length_c   1.000
_cell.angle_alpha   90.00
_cell.angle_beta   90.00
_cell.angle_gamma   90.00
#
_symmetry.space_group_name_H-M   'P 1'
#
loop_
_entity.id
_entity.type
_entity.pdbx_description
1 polymer ?
#
loop_
_entity_poly.entity_id
_entity_poly.type
_entity_poly.pdbx_seq_one_letter_code
_entity_poly.pdbx_strand_id
1 'polypeptide(L)'
;MNINHGKTEKKNIWNLFSGKEKRNIFIYMLGIMLYKFGLEAFNGSIVSLATNRYDRDALHSGSTARTFEKVGLLVGVNQACQCIGSILIAPLIKRWSTRTVLSISIFLFALFTALLMIIDAVTGGKIKPKNLHPMYEHSYSYYGNYPTNLIIPIYCLTGIAYGMVELIRRIIPQDIVGSDEEKLK
;
A
#
# COMPACT_ATOMS: atom_id res chain seq x y z
N MET A 1 -7.60 54.30 -15.01
CA MET A 1 -6.46 53.38 -14.86
C MET A 1 -6.96 52.18 -14.08
N ASN A 2 -7.44 51.15 -14.79
CA ASN A 2 -8.27 50.09 -14.20
C ASN A 2 -7.45 48.81 -14.05
N ILE A 3 -7.25 48.37 -12.81
CA ILE A 3 -6.48 47.19 -12.42
C ILE A 3 -7.33 45.96 -12.73
N ASN A 4 -6.92 45.15 -13.70
CA ASN A 4 -7.62 43.91 -14.05
C ASN A 4 -6.63 42.80 -14.44
N HIS A 5 -5.69 42.47 -13.54
CA HIS A 5 -4.66 41.44 -13.75
C HIS A 5 -4.88 40.15 -12.93
N GLY A 6 -6.12 39.87 -12.51
CA GLY A 6 -6.38 38.76 -11.56
C GLY A 6 -7.33 37.65 -11.99
N LYS A 7 -7.79 37.58 -13.26
CA LYS A 7 -8.88 36.64 -13.64
C LYS A 7 -8.71 35.80 -14.90
N THR A 8 -7.62 35.92 -15.64
CA THR A 8 -7.44 35.22 -16.94
C THR A 8 -6.57 33.97 -16.93
N GLU A 9 -5.94 33.61 -15.81
CA GLU A 9 -4.92 32.54 -15.77
C GLU A 9 -5.45 31.13 -15.45
N LYS A 10 -6.78 30.96 -15.25
CA LYS A 10 -7.40 29.65 -14.96
C LYS A 10 -8.02 28.95 -16.18
N LYS A 11 -8.04 29.59 -17.35
CA LYS A 11 -8.56 28.98 -18.58
C LYS A 11 -7.38 28.53 -19.44
N ASN A 12 -7.14 27.22 -19.44
CA ASN A 12 -6.61 26.40 -20.56
C ASN A 12 -5.44 25.44 -20.26
N ILE A 13 -5.17 25.05 -19.00
CA ILE A 13 -4.32 23.88 -18.72
C ILE A 13 -4.81 22.64 -19.50
N TRP A 14 -6.13 22.47 -19.61
CA TRP A 14 -6.73 21.39 -20.39
C TRP A 14 -6.57 21.52 -21.91
N ASN A 15 -6.31 22.71 -22.45
CA ASN A 15 -6.05 22.86 -23.90
C ASN A 15 -4.56 22.79 -24.24
N LEU A 16 -3.67 22.77 -23.24
CA LEU A 16 -2.22 22.59 -23.38
C LEU A 16 -1.79 21.13 -23.61
N PHE A 17 -2.69 20.16 -23.38
CA PHE A 17 -2.42 18.73 -23.58
C PHE A 17 -3.03 18.22 -24.90
N SER A 18 -2.22 17.52 -25.70
CA SER A 18 -2.69 16.77 -26.86
C SER A 18 -3.67 15.67 -26.44
N GLY A 19 -4.64 15.32 -27.30
CA GLY A 19 -5.64 14.28 -26.99
C GLY A 19 -5.04 12.92 -26.61
N LYS A 20 -3.83 12.62 -27.13
CA LYS A 20 -3.06 11.41 -26.76
C LYS A 20 -2.47 11.50 -25.36
N GLU A 21 -1.96 12.67 -24.96
CA GLU A 21 -1.42 12.91 -23.61
C GLU A 21 -2.53 12.81 -22.56
N LYS A 22 -3.69 13.41 -22.82
CA LYS A 22 -4.87 13.30 -21.93
C LYS A 22 -5.26 11.84 -21.66
N ARG A 23 -5.31 11.01 -22.70
CA ARG A 23 -5.65 9.59 -22.58
C ARG A 23 -4.60 8.84 -21.76
N ASN A 24 -3.31 9.09 -22.00
CA ASN A 24 -2.23 8.43 -21.27
C ASN A 24 -2.19 8.84 -19.79
N ILE A 25 -2.38 10.14 -19.51
CA ILE A 25 -2.50 10.68 -18.15
C ILE A 25 -3.72 10.08 -17.44
N PHE A 26 -4.86 9.97 -18.13
CA PHE A 26 -6.07 9.37 -17.57
C PHE A 26 -5.88 7.89 -17.20
N ILE A 27 -5.31 7.08 -18.09
CA ILE A 27 -5.01 5.65 -17.83
C ILE A 27 -4.04 5.54 -16.66
N TYR A 28 -3.00 6.38 -16.62
CA TYR A 28 -2.06 6.43 -15.51
C TYR A 28 -2.75 6.77 -14.18
N MET A 29 -3.59 7.82 -14.15
CA MET A 29 -4.35 8.19 -12.95
C MET A 29 -5.29 7.08 -12.48
N LEU A 30 -5.97 6.40 -13.40
CA LEU A 30 -6.83 5.29 -13.03
C LEU A 30 -6.03 4.15 -12.39
N GLY A 31 -4.92 3.75 -12.99
CA GLY A 31 -4.04 2.70 -12.45
C GLY A 31 -3.45 3.07 -11.08
N ILE A 32 -3.05 4.33 -10.90
CA ILE A 32 -2.45 4.80 -9.66
C ILE A 32 -3.48 4.90 -8.52
N MET A 33 -4.73 5.23 -8.85
CA MET A 33 -5.85 5.21 -7.89
C MET A 33 -6.18 3.78 -7.45
N LEU A 34 -6.30 2.83 -8.40
CA LEU A 34 -6.55 1.42 -8.09
C LEU A 34 -5.45 0.84 -7.19
N TYR A 35 -4.18 1.16 -7.47
CA TYR A 35 -3.08 0.78 -6.60
C TYR A 35 -3.28 1.32 -5.17
N LYS A 36 -3.63 2.60 -5.02
CA LYS A 36 -3.69 3.23 -3.69
C LYS A 36 -4.86 2.68 -2.89
N PHE A 37 -5.98 2.46 -3.55
CA PHE A 37 -7.12 1.75 -2.97
C PHE A 37 -6.71 0.35 -2.49
N GLY A 38 -6.01 -0.43 -3.33
CA GLY A 38 -5.52 -1.76 -2.95
C GLY A 38 -4.55 -1.72 -1.77
N LEU A 39 -3.64 -0.75 -1.74
CA LEU A 39 -2.69 -0.56 -0.64
C LEU A 39 -3.38 -0.22 0.69
N GLU A 40 -4.35 0.69 0.68
CA GLU A 40 -5.10 1.04 1.91
C GLU A 40 -5.97 -0.15 2.39
N ALA A 41 -6.61 -0.86 1.46
CA ALA A 41 -7.35 -2.08 1.78
C ALA A 41 -6.43 -3.14 2.39
N PHE A 42 -5.22 -3.31 1.83
CA PHE A 42 -4.21 -4.22 2.35
C PHE A 42 -3.78 -3.84 3.77
N ASN A 43 -3.35 -2.59 4.01
CA ASN A 43 -2.95 -2.13 5.33
C ASN A 43 -4.07 -2.30 6.38
N GLY A 44 -5.30 -1.92 6.02
CA GLY A 44 -6.47 -2.13 6.88
C GLY A 44 -6.73 -3.61 7.19
N SER A 45 -6.60 -4.47 6.18
CA SER A 45 -6.79 -5.92 6.36
C SER A 45 -5.74 -6.55 7.27
N ILE A 46 -4.46 -6.14 7.16
CA ILE A 46 -3.37 -6.65 7.98
C ILE A 46 -3.49 -6.22 9.43
N VAL A 47 -3.82 -4.94 9.68
CA VAL A 47 -4.06 -4.45 11.04
C VAL A 47 -5.22 -5.21 11.67
N SER A 48 -6.33 -5.40 10.95
CA SER A 48 -7.46 -6.18 11.45
C SER A 48 -7.10 -7.65 11.73
N LEU A 49 -6.37 -8.30 10.82
CA LEU A 49 -5.90 -9.68 10.98
C LEU A 49 -4.98 -9.81 12.20
N ALA A 50 -4.03 -8.90 12.35
CA ALA A 50 -3.07 -8.90 13.45
C ALA A 50 -3.77 -8.71 14.80
N THR A 51 -4.71 -7.75 14.91
CA THR A 51 -5.51 -7.55 16.13
C THR A 51 -6.23 -8.83 16.52
N ASN A 52 -6.97 -9.44 15.59
CA ASN A 52 -7.71 -10.68 15.87
C ASN A 52 -6.81 -11.85 16.28
N ARG A 53 -5.64 -12.00 15.66
CA ARG A 53 -4.71 -13.09 15.99
C ARG A 53 -3.95 -12.85 17.31
N TYR A 54 -3.58 -11.62 17.62
CA TYR A 54 -2.93 -11.32 18.91
C TYR A 54 -3.91 -11.47 20.09
N ASP A 55 -5.18 -11.10 19.91
CA ASP A 55 -6.22 -11.35 20.91
C ASP A 55 -6.43 -12.85 21.13
N ARG A 56 -6.47 -13.64 20.04
CA ARG A 56 -6.51 -15.10 20.12
C ARG A 56 -5.32 -15.68 20.88
N ASP A 57 -4.11 -15.25 20.55
CA ASP A 57 -2.89 -15.78 21.17
C ASP A 57 -2.86 -15.43 22.67
N ALA A 58 -3.35 -14.25 23.08
CA ALA A 58 -3.50 -13.87 24.48
C ALA A 58 -4.49 -14.78 25.22
N LEU A 59 -5.65 -15.07 24.60
CA LEU A 59 -6.66 -15.97 25.14
C LEU A 59 -6.15 -17.41 25.31
N HIS A 60 -5.44 -17.95 24.31
CA HIS A 60 -4.89 -19.31 24.37
C HIS A 60 -3.73 -19.47 25.35
N SER A 61 -2.93 -18.41 25.56
CA SER A 61 -1.77 -18.45 26.45
C SER A 61 -2.08 -18.03 27.90
N GLY A 62 -3.32 -17.61 28.19
CA GLY A 62 -3.72 -17.10 29.51
C GLY A 62 -2.94 -15.84 29.94
N SER A 63 -2.34 -15.13 28.98
CA SER A 63 -1.47 -13.97 29.24
C SER A 63 -2.21 -12.65 29.05
N THR A 64 -1.66 -11.55 29.58
CA THR A 64 -2.26 -10.23 29.42
C THR A 64 -2.26 -9.80 27.95
N ALA A 65 -3.40 -9.30 27.46
CA ALA A 65 -3.55 -8.86 26.08
C ALA A 65 -2.66 -7.64 25.78
N ARG A 66 -1.52 -7.86 25.13
CA ARG A 66 -0.62 -6.81 24.61
C ARG A 66 -0.87 -6.51 23.12
N THR A 67 -2.12 -6.62 22.69
CA THR A 67 -2.52 -6.51 21.29
C THR A 67 -2.19 -5.15 20.70
N PHE A 68 -2.57 -4.07 21.38
CA PHE A 68 -2.31 -2.70 20.91
C PHE A 68 -0.82 -2.36 20.85
N GLU A 69 -0.01 -2.87 21.77
CA GLU A 69 1.45 -2.70 21.74
C GLU A 69 2.06 -3.38 20.51
N LYS A 70 1.66 -4.63 20.24
CA LYS A 70 2.16 -5.40 19.08
C LYS A 70 1.65 -4.86 17.75
N VAL A 71 0.40 -4.39 17.68
CA VAL A 71 -0.15 -3.73 16.49
C VAL A 71 0.53 -2.38 16.26
N GLY A 72 0.79 -1.61 17.33
CA GLY A 72 1.55 -0.37 17.25
C GLY A 72 2.97 -0.60 16.74
N LEU A 73 3.66 -1.62 17.24
CA LEU A 73 4.96 -2.05 16.74
C LEU A 73 4.89 -2.46 15.26
N LEU A 74 3.92 -3.30 14.88
CA LEU A 74 3.72 -3.76 13.51
C LEU A 74 3.58 -2.58 12.52
N VAL A 75 2.72 -1.61 12.85
CA VAL A 75 2.51 -0.41 12.01
C VAL A 75 3.75 0.48 12.00
N GLY A 76 4.37 0.72 13.16
CA GLY A 76 5.55 1.58 13.28
C GLY A 76 6.76 1.04 12.51
N VAL A 77 7.05 -0.26 12.62
CA VAL A 77 8.15 -0.89 11.88
C VAL A 77 7.85 -0.90 10.38
N ASN A 78 6.61 -1.17 9.98
CA ASN A 78 6.22 -1.09 8.57
C ASN A 78 6.40 0.33 7.97
N GLN A 79 6.04 1.37 8.73
CA GLN A 79 6.26 2.76 8.34
C GLN A 79 7.75 3.09 8.20
N ALA A 80 8.60 2.59 9.10
CA ALA A 80 10.05 2.73 8.98
C ALA A 80 10.60 2.02 7.73
N CYS A 81 10.13 0.81 7.44
CA CYS A 81 10.48 0.07 6.22
C CYS A 81 10.03 0.79 4.95
N GLN A 82 8.87 1.44 4.95
CA GLN A 82 8.40 2.28 3.85
C GLN A 82 9.33 3.48 3.59
N CYS A 83 9.84 4.11 4.66
CA CYS A 83 10.85 5.17 4.54
C CYS A 83 12.14 4.63 3.90
N ILE A 84 12.60 3.44 4.32
CA ILE A 84 13.77 2.78 3.74
C ILE A 84 13.52 2.51 2.24
N GLY A 85 12.36 1.97 1.88
CA GLY A 85 11.97 1.75 0.48
C GLY A 85 11.99 3.04 -0.35
N SER A 86 11.51 4.15 0.23
CA SER A 86 11.53 5.46 -0.43
C SER A 86 12.96 5.97 -0.67
N ILE A 87 13.87 5.77 0.28
CA ILE A 87 15.29 6.15 0.13
C ILE A 87 15.99 5.30 -0.94
N LEU A 88 15.65 4.00 -1.02
CA LEU A 88 16.25 3.06 -1.99
C LEU A 88 15.94 3.41 -3.45
N ILE A 89 14.86 4.13 -3.73
CA ILE A 89 14.52 4.54 -5.10
C ILE A 89 15.62 5.36 -5.76
N ALA A 90 16.23 6.31 -5.05
CA ALA A 90 17.19 7.24 -5.64
C ALA A 90 18.39 6.54 -6.32
N PRO A 91 19.11 5.60 -5.66
CA PRO A 91 20.16 4.84 -6.34
C PRO A 91 19.64 3.86 -7.39
N LEU A 92 18.41 3.34 -7.24
CA LEU A 92 17.81 2.38 -8.18
C LEU A 92 17.47 3.03 -9.53
N ILE A 93 16.79 4.18 -9.52
CA ILE A 93 16.41 4.88 -10.76
C ILE A 93 17.62 5.50 -11.49
N LYS A 94 18.75 5.68 -10.78
CA LYS A 94 20.02 6.08 -11.41
C LYS A 94 20.65 4.94 -12.21
N ARG A 95 20.39 3.69 -11.84
CA ARG A 95 20.96 2.49 -12.50
C ARG A 95 20.02 1.84 -13.51
N TRP A 96 18.71 1.89 -13.26
CA TRP A 96 17.69 1.24 -14.08
C TRP A 96 16.58 2.21 -14.46
N SER A 97 15.83 1.91 -15.53
CA SER A 97 14.72 2.75 -15.95
C SER A 97 13.62 2.80 -14.87
N THR A 98 13.01 3.97 -14.66
CA THR A 98 11.91 4.18 -13.71
C THR A 98 10.77 3.17 -13.91
N ARG A 99 10.48 2.80 -15.16
CA ARG A 99 9.44 1.83 -15.51
C ARG A 99 9.76 0.43 -14.98
N THR A 100 11.02 -0.02 -15.12
CA THR A 100 11.46 -1.32 -14.61
C THR A 100 11.38 -1.38 -13.09
N VAL A 101 11.86 -0.33 -12.41
CA VAL A 101 11.83 -0.25 -10.94
C VAL A 101 10.39 -0.28 -10.43
N LEU A 102 9.47 0.44 -11.10
CA LEU A 102 8.05 0.43 -10.79
C LEU A 102 7.44 -0.96 -10.93
N SER A 103 7.65 -1.62 -12.08
CA SER A 103 7.10 -2.95 -12.35
C SER A 103 7.58 -3.99 -11.33
N ILE A 104 8.88 -3.99 -11.01
CA ILE A 104 9.44 -4.91 -10.01
C ILE A 104 8.85 -4.62 -8.63
N SER A 105 8.73 -3.34 -8.25
CA SER A 105 8.19 -2.96 -6.93
C SER A 105 6.72 -3.37 -6.77
N ILE A 106 5.89 -3.17 -7.81
CA ILE A 106 4.49 -3.62 -7.83
C ILE A 106 4.41 -5.15 -7.76
N PHE A 107 5.27 -5.85 -8.51
CA PHE A 107 5.31 -7.31 -8.50
C PHE A 107 5.69 -7.86 -7.12
N LEU A 108 6.74 -7.31 -6.48
CA LEU A 108 7.15 -7.69 -5.13
C LEU A 108 6.05 -7.42 -4.10
N PHE A 109 5.37 -6.28 -4.21
CA PHE A 109 4.23 -5.96 -3.35
C PHE A 109 3.10 -7.00 -3.50
N ALA A 110 2.74 -7.35 -4.74
CA ALA A 110 1.72 -8.35 -5.01
C ALA A 110 2.14 -9.75 -4.50
N LEU A 111 3.40 -10.12 -4.69
CA LEU A 111 3.96 -11.39 -4.24
C LEU A 111 3.90 -11.53 -2.71
N PHE A 112 4.37 -10.53 -1.97
CA PHE A 112 4.36 -10.56 -0.50
C PHE A 112 2.93 -10.48 0.06
N THR A 113 2.04 -9.75 -0.59
CA THR A 113 0.61 -9.74 -0.24
C THR A 113 -0.02 -11.12 -0.42
N ALA A 114 0.29 -11.80 -1.53
CA ALA A 114 -0.18 -13.15 -1.80
C ALA A 114 0.40 -14.19 -0.83
N LEU A 115 1.65 -14.01 -0.41
CA LEU A 115 2.34 -14.93 0.50
C LEU A 115 1.57 -15.13 1.81
N LEU A 116 0.97 -14.07 2.36
CA LEU A 116 0.16 -14.17 3.59
C LEU A 116 -1.10 -15.01 3.39
N MET A 117 -1.77 -14.87 2.24
CA MET A 117 -2.93 -15.69 1.90
C MET A 117 -2.53 -17.16 1.70
N ILE A 118 -1.38 -17.41 1.07
CA ILE A 118 -0.86 -18.77 0.87
C ILE A 118 -0.54 -19.42 2.22
N ILE A 119 0.16 -18.72 3.11
CA ILE A 119 0.52 -19.25 4.44
C ILE A 119 -0.74 -19.56 5.24
N ASP A 120 -1.74 -18.66 5.24
CA ASP A 120 -3.00 -18.90 5.95
C ASP A 120 -3.72 -20.13 5.38
N ALA A 121 -3.83 -20.26 4.06
CA ALA A 121 -4.45 -21.42 3.41
C ALA A 121 -3.72 -22.74 3.68
N VAL A 122 -2.38 -22.75 3.59
CA VAL A 122 -1.56 -23.96 3.79
C VAL A 122 -1.58 -24.42 5.24
N THR A 123 -1.75 -23.51 6.20
CA THR A 123 -1.80 -23.84 7.62
C THR A 123 -3.22 -24.16 8.13
N GLY A 124 -4.16 -24.38 7.21
CA GLY A 124 -5.52 -24.83 7.53
C GLY A 124 -6.53 -23.70 7.71
N GLY A 125 -6.19 -22.48 7.31
CA GLY A 125 -7.10 -21.34 7.30
C GLY A 125 -8.30 -21.60 6.40
N LYS A 126 -9.49 -21.21 6.89
CA LYS A 126 -10.76 -21.33 6.18
C LYS A 126 -11.45 -19.98 6.16
N ILE A 127 -12.17 -19.70 5.08
CA ILE A 127 -13.01 -18.49 5.00
C ILE A 127 -14.00 -18.52 6.17
N LYS A 128 -14.06 -17.43 6.95
CA LYS A 128 -14.96 -17.32 8.11
C LYS A 128 -16.40 -17.68 7.69
N PRO A 129 -17.03 -18.69 8.32
CA PRO A 129 -18.42 -19.01 8.05
C PRO A 129 -19.33 -17.82 8.39
N LYS A 130 -20.26 -17.48 7.49
CA LYS A 130 -21.22 -16.36 7.70
C LYS A 130 -22.18 -16.59 8.89
N ASN A 131 -22.35 -17.84 9.32
CA ASN A 131 -23.31 -18.25 10.35
C ASN A 131 -22.63 -18.76 11.63
N LEU A 132 -21.58 -18.09 12.11
CA LEU A 132 -21.04 -18.42 13.43
C LEU A 132 -22.06 -18.00 14.50
N HIS A 133 -22.61 -18.98 15.24
CA HIS A 133 -23.47 -18.72 16.39
C HIS A 133 -22.75 -17.83 17.42
N PRO A 134 -23.43 -16.87 18.08
CA PRO A 134 -22.82 -15.94 19.05
C PRO A 134 -22.16 -16.64 20.25
N MET A 135 -22.55 -17.90 20.53
CA MET A 135 -21.93 -18.75 21.55
C MET A 135 -20.47 -19.15 21.23
N TYR A 136 -20.03 -18.94 19.99
CA TYR A 136 -18.68 -19.26 19.49
C TYR A 136 -17.96 -18.03 18.92
N GLU A 137 -18.33 -16.81 19.32
CA GLU A 137 -17.70 -15.56 18.85
C GLU A 137 -16.18 -15.52 19.07
N HIS A 138 -15.69 -16.19 20.10
CA HIS A 138 -14.25 -16.33 20.40
C HIS A 138 -13.62 -17.62 19.85
N SER A 139 -14.33 -18.38 19.00
CA SER A 139 -13.80 -19.58 18.39
C SER A 139 -12.99 -19.20 17.13
N TYR A 140 -11.73 -18.82 17.33
CA TYR A 140 -10.79 -18.46 16.27
C TYR A 140 -10.28 -19.67 15.43
N SER A 141 -11.06 -20.76 15.40
CA SER A 141 -10.75 -22.04 14.75
C SER A 141 -10.64 -21.95 13.21
N TYR A 142 -11.01 -20.81 12.62
CA TYR A 142 -10.96 -20.57 11.18
C TYR A 142 -9.63 -20.02 10.67
N TYR A 143 -8.74 -19.57 11.54
CA TYR A 143 -7.42 -19.04 11.14
C TYR A 143 -6.38 -20.15 10.99
N GLY A 144 -5.51 -20.04 9.99
CA GLY A 144 -4.41 -20.99 9.80
C GLY A 144 -3.46 -21.03 10.99
N ASN A 145 -2.88 -22.19 11.27
CA ASN A 145 -1.97 -22.42 12.39
C ASN A 145 -0.52 -22.02 12.02
N TYR A 146 -0.20 -20.74 12.15
CA TYR A 146 1.15 -20.19 11.99
C TYR A 146 1.45 -19.16 13.09
N PRO A 147 2.72 -18.94 13.46
CA PRO A 147 3.09 -17.98 14.49
C PRO A 147 2.69 -16.57 14.07
N THR A 148 1.92 -15.87 14.90
CA THR A 148 1.37 -14.53 14.57
C THR A 148 2.48 -13.51 14.28
N ASN A 149 3.66 -13.66 14.89
CA ASN A 149 4.82 -12.82 14.63
C ASN A 149 5.33 -12.89 13.18
N LEU A 150 4.95 -13.91 12.39
CA LEU A 150 5.28 -14.03 10.97
C LEU A 150 4.65 -12.91 10.12
N ILE A 151 3.57 -12.28 10.61
CA ILE A 151 2.95 -11.13 9.96
C ILE A 151 3.93 -9.95 9.92
N ILE A 152 4.75 -9.76 10.95
CA ILE A 152 5.69 -8.63 11.07
C ILE A 152 6.70 -8.59 9.92
N PRO A 153 7.55 -9.62 9.68
CA PRO A 153 8.54 -9.55 8.62
C PRO A 153 7.93 -9.45 7.23
N ILE A 154 6.80 -10.12 6.97
CA ILE A 154 6.13 -10.04 5.66
C ILE A 154 5.56 -8.63 5.44
N TYR A 155 4.92 -8.06 6.46
CA TYR A 155 4.41 -6.70 6.39
C TYR A 155 5.54 -5.68 6.19
N CYS A 156 6.66 -5.83 6.89
CA CYS A 156 7.85 -4.99 6.70
C CYS A 156 8.39 -5.04 5.26
N LEU A 157 8.48 -6.23 4.66
CA LEU A 157 8.89 -6.38 3.26
C LEU A 157 7.92 -5.73 2.29
N THR A 158 6.61 -5.81 2.56
CA THR A 158 5.62 -5.03 1.79
C THR A 158 5.85 -3.53 1.93
N GLY A 159 6.16 -3.05 3.16
CA GLY A 159 6.61 -1.69 3.48
C GLY A 159 7.62 -1.14 2.50
N ILE A 160 8.73 -1.87 2.34
CA ILE A 160 9.81 -1.50 1.42
C ILE A 160 9.28 -1.42 -0.02
N ALA A 161 8.54 -2.43 -0.47
CA ALA A 161 8.03 -2.52 -1.83
C ALA A 161 7.07 -1.38 -2.19
N TYR A 162 6.07 -1.10 -1.36
CA TYR A 162 5.09 -0.05 -1.65
C TYR A 162 5.66 1.35 -1.39
N GLY A 163 6.62 1.52 -0.48
CA GLY A 163 7.35 2.77 -0.29
C GLY A 163 8.11 3.20 -1.55
N MET A 164 8.72 2.23 -2.26
CA MET A 164 9.31 2.47 -3.57
C MET A 164 8.29 2.98 -4.60
N VAL A 165 7.13 2.31 -4.71
CA VAL A 165 6.08 2.70 -5.67
C VAL A 165 5.48 4.07 -5.35
N GLU A 166 5.28 4.40 -4.07
CA GLU A 166 4.71 5.69 -3.67
C GLU A 166 5.61 6.88 -4.02
N LEU A 167 6.93 6.71 -3.99
CA LEU A 167 7.84 7.75 -4.44
C LEU A 167 7.87 7.84 -5.98
N ILE A 168 7.90 6.71 -6.70
CA ILE A 168 7.86 6.71 -8.17
C ILE A 168 6.58 7.37 -8.69
N ARG A 169 5.45 7.15 -8.02
CA ARG A 169 4.18 7.81 -8.33
C ARG A 169 4.30 9.34 -8.41
N ARG A 170 5.14 9.94 -7.57
CA ARG A 170 5.30 11.40 -7.49
C ARG A 170 6.16 11.95 -8.63
N ILE A 171 7.07 11.15 -9.19
CA ILE A 171 7.97 11.59 -10.29
C ILE A 171 7.36 11.38 -11.68
N ILE A 172 6.45 10.41 -11.87
CA ILE A 172 5.88 10.10 -13.20
C ILE A 172 5.06 11.25 -13.81
N PRO A 173 4.21 11.98 -13.07
CA PRO A 173 3.49 13.12 -13.65
C PRO A 173 4.44 14.17 -14.23
N GLN A 174 5.55 14.46 -13.54
CA GLN A 174 6.59 15.36 -14.03
C GLN A 174 7.27 14.82 -15.30
N ASP A 175 7.55 13.51 -15.34
CA ASP A 175 8.11 12.83 -16.52
C ASP A 175 7.15 12.85 -17.73
N ILE A 176 5.83 12.80 -17.51
CA ILE A 176 4.83 12.81 -18.60
C ILE A 176 4.61 14.22 -19.15
N VAL A 177 4.64 15.23 -18.28
CA VAL A 177 4.35 16.63 -18.64
C VAL A 177 5.54 17.32 -19.31
N GLY A 178 6.78 16.85 -19.06
CA GLY A 178 8.00 17.47 -19.57
C GLY A 178 8.31 18.79 -18.86
N SER A 179 9.50 19.35 -19.12
CA SER A 179 10.05 20.57 -18.49
C SER A 179 9.32 21.89 -18.86
N ASP A 180 8.00 21.87 -19.05
CA ASP A 180 7.17 23.07 -19.23
C ASP A 180 6.70 23.56 -17.85
N GLU A 181 7.30 24.64 -17.34
CA GLU A 181 6.98 25.23 -16.02
C GLU A 181 5.50 25.67 -15.90
N GLU A 182 4.83 25.98 -17.00
CA GLU A 182 3.40 26.36 -17.02
C GLU A 182 2.43 25.18 -16.84
N LYS A 183 2.85 23.93 -17.12
CA LYS A 183 2.00 22.74 -16.94
C LYS A 183 2.15 22.09 -15.55
N LEU A 184 3.08 22.60 -14.73
CA LEU A 184 3.42 22.09 -13.40
C LEU A 184 2.75 22.86 -12.24
N LYS A 185 2.06 23.98 -12.52
CA LYS A 185 1.38 24.83 -11.54
C LYS A 185 -0.12 24.54 -11.37
#